data_AF-A0A1F8QJ30-F1
#
_entry.id   AF-A0A1F8QJ30-F1
#
_cell.length_a   1.000
_cell.length_b   1.000
_cell.length_c   1.000
_cell.angle_alpha   90.00
_cell.angle_beta   90.00
_cell.angle_gamma   90.00
#
_symmetry.space_group_name_H-M   'P 1'
#
loop_
_entity.id
_entity.type
_entity.pdbx_description
1 polymer ?
#
loop_
_entity_poly.entity_id
_entity_poly.type
_entity_poly.pdbx_seq_one_letter_code
_entity_poly.pdbx_strand_id
1 'polypeptide(L)'
;MDRPISNRLRITFLIHSIISVILGAAMWLIPGRSLALMGWVDEFVRLPGSELDIPGQTFVDPLISRLLGSALLALAFSSYLGWRAKRWEQVDLLVQQETVFCVLGVVAFFYVLARSVRPMPPIGWVVMILLAAFAIAWGAAWWSEGRAAGK
;
A
#
# COMPACT_ATOMS: atom_id res chain seq x y z
N MET A 1 -10.53 -1.73 -27.68
CA MET A 1 -9.96 -2.99 -28.21
C MET A 1 -10.09 -4.06 -27.14
N ASP A 2 -10.81 -5.11 -27.48
CA ASP A 2 -11.62 -5.82 -26.51
C ASP A 2 -10.98 -7.17 -26.17
N ARG A 3 -9.79 -7.11 -25.56
CA ARG A 3 -8.89 -8.25 -25.34
C ARG A 3 -8.98 -8.85 -23.94
N PRO A 4 -8.64 -10.13 -23.75
CA PRO A 4 -8.56 -10.74 -22.44
C PRO A 4 -7.40 -10.17 -21.62
N ILE A 5 -7.58 -10.12 -20.29
CA ILE A 5 -6.49 -9.76 -19.38
C ILE A 5 -5.46 -10.89 -19.27
N SER A 6 -4.18 -10.53 -19.13
CA SER A 6 -3.11 -11.51 -18.97
C SER A 6 -3.17 -12.22 -17.61
N ASN A 7 -2.68 -13.47 -17.55
CA ASN A 7 -2.59 -14.21 -16.29
C ASN A 7 -1.69 -13.53 -15.26
N ARG A 8 -0.61 -12.86 -15.71
CA ARG A 8 0.28 -12.10 -14.81
C ARG A 8 -0.48 -10.98 -14.11
N LEU A 9 -1.24 -10.19 -14.86
CA LEU A 9 -2.04 -9.10 -14.30
C LEU A 9 -3.11 -9.62 -13.32
N ARG A 10 -3.77 -10.74 -13.65
CA ARG A 10 -4.73 -11.39 -12.74
C ARG A 10 -4.07 -11.78 -11.42
N ILE A 11 -2.87 -12.36 -11.48
CA ILE A 11 -2.11 -12.73 -10.28
C ILE A 11 -1.72 -11.47 -9.49
N THR A 12 -1.28 -10.40 -10.16
CA THR A 12 -0.98 -9.12 -9.49
C THR A 12 -2.19 -8.57 -8.74
N PHE A 13 -3.38 -8.56 -9.36
CA PHE A 13 -4.63 -8.14 -8.70
C PHE A 13 -4.96 -9.00 -7.49
N LEU A 14 -4.81 -10.32 -7.61
CA LEU A 14 -5.11 -11.23 -6.50
C LEU A 14 -4.16 -11.00 -5.31
N ILE A 15 -2.85 -10.94 -5.57
CA ILE A 15 -1.84 -10.70 -4.52
C ILE A 15 -2.07 -9.34 -3.88
N HIS A 16 -2.28 -8.29 -4.67
CA HIS A 16 -2.55 -6.95 -4.15
C HIS A 16 -3.81 -6.93 -3.28
N SER A 17 -4.89 -7.57 -3.73
CA SER A 17 -6.13 -7.67 -2.97
C SER A 17 -5.91 -8.34 -1.62
N ILE A 18 -5.23 -9.49 -1.57
CA ILE A 18 -4.95 -10.22 -0.32
C ILE A 18 -4.11 -9.38 0.65
N ILE A 19 -3.00 -8.79 0.18
CA ILE A 19 -2.12 -7.97 1.02
C ILE A 19 -2.89 -6.76 1.58
N SER A 20 -3.65 -6.08 0.73
CA SER A 20 -4.42 -4.89 1.10
C SER A 20 -5.57 -5.21 2.05
N VAL A 21 -6.22 -6.39 1.93
CA VAL A 21 -7.19 -6.86 2.93
C VAL A 21 -6.51 -7.06 4.29
N ILE A 22 -5.39 -7.79 4.33
CA ILE A 22 -4.71 -8.13 5.59
C ILE A 22 -4.23 -6.86 6.30
N LEU A 23 -3.51 -5.98 5.59
CA LEU A 23 -3.00 -4.73 6.15
C LEU A 23 -4.14 -3.76 6.48
N GLY A 24 -5.12 -3.62 5.58
CA GLY A 24 -6.27 -2.74 5.77
C GLY A 24 -7.13 -3.14 6.97
N ALA A 25 -7.43 -4.42 7.13
CA ALA A 25 -8.20 -4.93 8.26
C ALA A 25 -7.46 -4.75 9.59
N ALA A 26 -6.15 -5.02 9.61
CA ALA A 26 -5.33 -4.80 10.80
C ALA A 26 -5.37 -3.32 11.25
N MET A 27 -5.09 -2.40 10.33
CA MET A 27 -5.09 -0.96 10.62
C MET A 27 -6.48 -0.41 10.97
N TRP A 28 -7.55 -0.99 10.41
CA TRP A 28 -8.91 -0.54 10.67
C TRP A 28 -9.44 -1.03 12.03
N LEU A 29 -9.20 -2.30 12.38
CA LEU A 29 -9.72 -2.92 13.60
C LEU A 29 -8.91 -2.54 14.85
N ILE A 30 -7.57 -2.57 14.76
CA ILE A 30 -6.67 -2.45 15.92
C ILE A 30 -5.45 -1.55 15.60
N PRO A 31 -5.66 -0.28 15.21
CA PRO A 31 -4.64 0.59 14.61
C PRO A 31 -3.32 0.71 15.38
N GLY A 32 -3.40 1.05 16.67
CA GLY A 32 -2.20 1.24 17.51
C GLY A 32 -1.41 -0.05 17.73
N ARG A 33 -2.12 -1.18 17.91
CA ARG A 33 -1.49 -2.49 18.13
C ARG A 33 -0.87 -3.03 16.85
N SER A 34 -1.52 -2.87 15.71
CA SER A 34 -0.99 -3.31 14.42
C SER A 34 0.30 -2.60 14.06
N LEU A 35 0.36 -1.27 14.25
CA LEU A 35 1.55 -0.49 13.96
C LEU A 35 2.68 -0.78 14.96
N ALA A 36 2.38 -0.98 16.24
CA ALA A 36 3.37 -1.43 17.23
C ALA A 36 3.93 -2.83 16.90
N LEU A 37 3.06 -3.80 16.55
CA LEU A 37 3.47 -5.15 16.16
C LEU A 37 4.39 -5.16 14.93
N MET A 38 4.16 -4.23 14.00
CA MET A 38 4.99 -4.07 12.83
C MET A 38 6.29 -3.28 13.10
N GLY A 39 6.51 -2.80 14.33
CA GLY A 39 7.69 -2.01 14.68
C GLY A 39 7.68 -0.59 14.10
N TRP A 40 6.50 -0.04 13.82
CA TRP A 40 6.35 1.37 13.42
C TRP A 40 6.63 2.33 14.59
N VAL A 41 6.28 1.90 15.81
CA VAL A 41 6.59 2.57 17.07
C VAL A 41 7.08 1.51 18.04
N ASP A 42 8.03 1.89 18.90
CA ASP A 42 8.50 1.04 20.00
C ASP A 42 7.35 0.67 20.93
N GLU A 43 7.44 -0.48 21.61
CA GLU A 43 6.41 -0.94 22.55
C GLU A 43 6.22 0.07 23.70
N PHE A 44 7.32 0.63 24.18
CA PHE A 44 7.36 1.68 25.18
C PHE A 44 8.27 2.82 24.73
N VAL A 45 7.82 4.05 24.96
CA VAL A 45 8.56 5.26 24.65
C VAL A 45 8.76 6.04 25.94
N ARG A 46 10.03 6.32 26.26
CA ARG A 46 10.40 7.15 27.41
C ARG A 46 10.17 8.62 27.11
N LEU A 47 9.49 9.33 28.01
CA LEU A 47 9.30 10.77 27.85
C LEU A 47 10.62 11.53 28.05
N PRO A 48 10.94 12.52 27.19
CA PRO A 48 12.13 13.34 27.38
C PRO A 48 12.13 14.04 28.74
N GLY A 49 13.23 13.91 29.49
CA GLY A 49 13.37 14.51 30.83
C GLY A 49 12.57 13.82 31.94
N SER A 50 12.05 12.61 31.70
CA SER A 50 11.27 11.83 32.68
C SER A 50 11.79 10.39 32.81
N GLU A 51 11.46 9.73 33.91
CA GLU A 51 11.63 8.27 34.10
C GLU A 51 10.39 7.48 33.70
N LEU A 52 9.35 8.15 33.20
CA LEU A 52 8.10 7.52 32.80
C LEU A 52 8.19 6.92 31.39
N ASP A 53 7.86 5.63 31.29
CA ASP A 53 7.67 4.91 30.03
C ASP A 53 6.18 4.79 29.72
N ILE A 54 5.78 5.14 28.48
CA ILE A 54 4.39 5.12 28.02
C ILE A 54 4.27 4.14 26.85
N PRO A 55 3.19 3.34 26.76
CA PRO A 55 2.96 2.47 25.61
C PRO A 55 3.03 3.24 24.29
N GLY A 56 3.87 2.83 23.35
CA GLY A 56 4.15 3.59 22.12
C GLY A 56 2.94 3.75 21.21
N GLN A 57 1.99 2.80 21.26
CA GLN A 57 0.71 2.89 20.57
C GLN A 57 -0.12 4.15 20.89
N THR A 58 0.18 4.86 22.00
CA THR A 58 -0.44 6.14 22.34
C THR A 58 0.00 7.29 21.42
N PHE A 59 1.13 7.15 20.74
CA PHE A 59 1.64 8.11 19.75
C PHE A 59 1.14 7.83 18.33
N VAL A 60 0.26 6.84 18.17
CA VAL A 60 -0.38 6.51 16.90
C VAL A 60 -1.78 7.13 16.88
N ASP A 61 -2.05 8.00 15.91
CA ASP A 61 -3.39 8.53 15.71
C ASP A 61 -4.34 7.42 15.21
N PRO A 62 -5.39 7.08 15.99
CA PRO A 62 -6.27 5.97 15.67
C PRO A 62 -7.32 6.33 14.60
N LEU A 63 -7.56 7.61 14.32
CA LEU A 63 -8.44 8.06 13.23
C LEU A 63 -7.69 7.95 11.90
N ILE A 64 -6.48 8.52 11.80
CA ILE A 64 -5.66 8.48 10.59
C ILE A 64 -5.32 7.04 10.21
N SER A 65 -4.99 6.20 11.19
CA SER A 65 -4.71 4.78 10.95
C SER A 65 -5.93 4.03 10.40
N ARG A 66 -7.15 4.34 10.88
CA ARG A 66 -8.39 3.75 10.35
C ARG A 66 -8.72 4.25 8.97
N LEU A 67 -8.51 5.54 8.69
CA LEU A 67 -8.71 6.09 7.35
C LEU A 67 -7.77 5.42 6.33
N LEU A 68 -6.51 5.21 6.69
CA LEU A 68 -5.58 4.46 5.87
C LEU A 68 -6.01 2.99 5.72
N GLY A 69 -6.48 2.36 6.80
CA GLY A 69 -7.08 1.01 6.74
C GLY A 69 -8.27 0.94 5.79
N SER A 70 -9.18 1.92 5.82
CA SER A 70 -10.31 2.02 4.90
C SER A 70 -9.88 2.21 3.46
N ALA A 71 -8.85 3.03 3.21
CA ALA A 71 -8.28 3.20 1.86
C ALA A 71 -7.70 1.88 1.33
N LEU A 72 -6.95 1.14 2.15
CA LEU A 72 -6.41 -0.17 1.78
C LEU A 72 -7.52 -1.20 1.51
N LEU A 73 -8.59 -1.22 2.31
CA LEU A 73 -9.73 -2.11 2.08
C LEU A 73 -10.47 -1.76 0.77
N ALA A 74 -10.61 -0.46 0.45
CA ALA A 74 -11.18 -0.03 -0.82
C ALA A 74 -10.31 -0.42 -2.03
N LEU A 75 -8.99 -0.28 -1.92
CA LEU A 75 -8.04 -0.77 -2.93
C LEU A 75 -8.09 -2.29 -3.06
N ALA A 76 -8.23 -3.00 -1.95
CA ALA A 76 -8.35 -4.45 -1.93
C ALA A 76 -9.60 -4.92 -2.69
N PHE A 77 -10.73 -4.26 -2.45
CA PHE A 77 -11.98 -4.53 -3.18
C PHE A 77 -11.84 -4.19 -4.67
N SER A 78 -11.25 -3.05 -5.00
CA SER A 78 -11.01 -2.65 -6.39
C SER A 78 -10.14 -3.67 -7.13
N SER A 79 -9.07 -4.15 -6.48
CA SER A 79 -8.22 -5.21 -7.01
C SER A 79 -8.91 -6.57 -7.11
N TYR A 80 -9.82 -6.90 -6.19
CA TYR A 80 -10.67 -8.09 -6.32
C TYR A 80 -11.55 -8.02 -7.58
N LEU A 81 -12.15 -6.85 -7.86
CA LEU A 81 -12.89 -6.63 -9.12
C LEU A 81 -11.97 -6.77 -10.34
N GLY A 82 -10.74 -6.23 -10.27
CA GLY A 82 -9.73 -6.39 -11.31
C GLY A 82 -9.34 -7.85 -11.58
N TRP A 83 -9.24 -8.67 -10.53
CA TRP A 83 -8.97 -10.12 -10.67
C TRP A 83 -10.12 -10.88 -11.34
N ARG A 84 -11.36 -10.45 -11.07
CA ARG A 84 -12.61 -11.02 -11.62
C ARG A 84 -12.89 -10.56 -13.04
N ALA A 85 -12.32 -9.43 -13.46
CA ALA A 85 -12.48 -8.91 -14.81
C ALA A 85 -11.99 -9.94 -15.83
N LYS A 86 -12.57 -9.90 -17.03
CA LYS A 86 -12.15 -10.77 -18.13
C LYS A 86 -11.41 -9.99 -19.19
N ARG A 87 -11.65 -8.67 -19.28
CA ARG A 87 -11.23 -7.83 -20.40
C ARG A 87 -10.46 -6.62 -19.93
N TRP A 88 -9.50 -6.19 -20.74
CA TRP A 88 -8.63 -5.05 -20.42
C TRP A 88 -9.42 -3.76 -20.19
N GLU A 89 -10.45 -3.50 -21.00
CA GLU A 89 -11.27 -2.28 -20.91
C GLU A 89 -11.96 -2.13 -19.55
N GLN A 90 -12.20 -3.23 -18.83
CA GLN A 90 -12.80 -3.22 -17.50
C GLN A 90 -11.81 -2.80 -16.40
N VAL A 91 -10.51 -2.88 -16.66
CA VAL A 91 -9.46 -2.67 -15.65
C VAL A 91 -8.47 -1.56 -16.03
N ASP A 92 -8.55 -1.01 -17.24
CA ASP A 92 -7.60 -0.02 -17.73
C ASP A 92 -7.47 1.16 -16.77
N LEU A 93 -8.59 1.83 -16.45
CA LEU A 93 -8.59 2.95 -15.51
C LEU A 93 -8.09 2.55 -14.11
N LEU A 94 -8.42 1.33 -13.67
CA LEU A 94 -7.98 0.82 -12.37
C LEU A 94 -6.45 0.61 -12.34
N VAL A 95 -5.87 0.03 -13.40
CA VAL A 95 -4.41 -0.14 -13.50
C VAL A 95 -3.70 1.22 -13.50
N GLN A 96 -4.25 2.22 -14.18
CA GLN A 96 -3.72 3.59 -14.16
C GLN A 96 -3.75 4.18 -12.75
N GLN A 97 -4.89 4.09 -12.06
CA GLN A 97 -5.04 4.56 -10.69
C GLN A 97 -4.07 3.87 -9.73
N GLU A 98 -3.97 2.55 -9.78
CA GLU A 98 -3.07 1.75 -8.93
C GLU A 98 -1.59 2.09 -9.21
N THR A 99 -1.23 2.32 -10.49
CA THR A 99 0.10 2.79 -10.87
C THR A 99 0.41 4.14 -10.22
N VAL A 100 -0.49 5.11 -10.37
CA VAL A 100 -0.30 6.46 -9.81
C VAL A 100 -0.21 6.41 -8.28
N PHE A 101 -1.10 5.68 -7.63
CA PHE A 101 -1.08 5.51 -6.17
C PHE A 101 0.25 4.92 -5.68
N CYS A 102 0.72 3.83 -6.30
CA CYS A 102 1.97 3.19 -5.91
C CYS A 102 3.19 4.09 -6.15
N VAL A 103 3.25 4.80 -7.28
CA VAL A 103 4.33 5.75 -7.57
C VAL A 103 4.33 6.90 -6.56
N LEU A 104 3.18 7.50 -6.28
CA LEU A 104 3.07 8.57 -5.28
C LEU A 104 3.46 8.06 -3.88
N GLY A 105 3.09 6.82 -3.53
CA GLY A 105 3.52 6.17 -2.30
C GLY A 105 5.05 6.06 -2.20
N VAL A 106 5.72 5.56 -3.24
CA VAL A 106 7.18 5.49 -3.29
C VAL A 106 7.82 6.88 -3.18
N VAL A 107 7.30 7.87 -3.89
CA VAL A 107 7.77 9.27 -3.81
C VAL A 107 7.61 9.83 -2.39
N ALA A 108 6.48 9.56 -1.72
CA ALA A 108 6.26 9.97 -0.35
C ALA A 108 7.29 9.35 0.61
N PHE A 109 7.63 8.07 0.42
CA PHE A 109 8.70 7.42 1.20
C PHE A 109 10.06 8.08 0.98
N PHE A 110 10.44 8.36 -0.28
CA PHE A 110 11.68 9.09 -0.56
C PHE A 110 11.68 10.49 0.05
N TYR A 111 10.55 11.19 0.00
CA TYR A 111 10.41 12.50 0.64
C TYR A 111 10.64 12.42 2.15
N VAL A 112 10.05 11.43 2.82
CA VAL A 112 10.26 11.19 4.26
C VAL A 112 11.72 10.82 4.53
N LEU A 113 12.33 9.93 3.75
CA LEU A 113 13.73 9.55 3.91
C LEU A 113 14.69 10.73 3.77
N ALA A 114 14.41 11.64 2.84
CA ALA A 114 15.24 12.83 2.60
C ALA A 114 15.11 13.91 3.69
N ARG A 115 14.04 13.86 4.51
CA ARG A 115 13.70 14.92 5.47
C ARG A 115 13.66 14.45 6.92
N SER A 116 13.57 13.14 7.15
CA SER A 116 13.48 12.56 8.48
C SER A 116 14.83 12.61 9.18
N VAL A 117 14.82 13.05 10.44
CA VAL A 117 15.98 12.97 11.34
C VAL A 117 16.05 11.58 11.99
N ARG A 118 14.96 10.82 11.95
CA ARG A 118 14.86 9.46 12.52
C ARG A 118 15.08 8.40 11.44
N PRO A 119 15.75 7.28 11.76
CA PRO A 119 15.83 6.16 10.85
C PRO A 119 14.43 5.61 10.56
N MET A 120 14.21 5.20 9.32
CA MET A 120 12.94 4.57 8.92
C MET A 120 12.82 3.20 9.61
N PRO A 121 11.71 2.91 10.30
CA PRO A 121 11.48 1.60 10.89
C PRO A 121 11.51 0.48 9.83
N PRO A 122 11.88 -0.77 10.20
CA PRO A 122 11.98 -1.88 9.25
C PRO A 122 10.72 -2.10 8.41
N ILE A 123 9.52 -1.99 9.01
CA ILE A 123 8.27 -2.12 8.26
C ILE A 123 8.10 -1.03 7.19
N GLY A 124 8.61 0.18 7.41
CA GLY A 124 8.56 1.26 6.42
C GLY A 124 9.29 0.87 5.14
N TRP A 125 10.44 0.21 5.26
CA TRP A 125 11.16 -0.34 4.10
C TRP A 125 10.37 -1.42 3.38
N VAL A 126 9.72 -2.33 4.12
CA VAL A 126 8.87 -3.38 3.54
C VAL A 126 7.72 -2.76 2.75
N VAL A 127 7.03 -1.77 3.31
CA VAL A 127 5.93 -1.06 2.63
C VAL A 127 6.44 -0.35 1.38
N MET A 128 7.58 0.34 1.46
CA MET A 128 8.17 1.01 0.30
C MET A 128 8.53 0.02 -0.83
N ILE A 129 9.13 -1.13 -0.49
CA ILE A 129 9.47 -2.18 -1.46
C ILE A 129 8.21 -2.76 -2.11
N LEU A 130 7.16 -3.01 -1.32
CA LEU A 130 5.87 -3.47 -1.83
C LEU A 130 5.26 -2.46 -2.81
N LEU A 131 5.21 -1.19 -2.44
CA LEU A 131 4.72 -0.12 -3.31
C LEU A 131 5.54 -0.01 -4.60
N ALA A 132 6.87 -0.11 -4.53
CA ALA A 132 7.73 -0.10 -5.70
C ALA A 132 7.49 -1.31 -6.61
N ALA A 133 7.35 -2.50 -6.04
CA ALA A 133 7.05 -3.72 -6.79
C ALA A 133 5.70 -3.62 -7.52
N PHE A 134 4.66 -3.11 -6.86
CA PHE A 134 3.36 -2.89 -7.49
C PHE A 134 3.39 -1.75 -8.52
N ALA A 135 4.09 -0.64 -8.27
CA ALA A 135 4.28 0.42 -9.26
C ALA A 135 4.90 -0.12 -10.56
N ILE A 136 5.91 -0.98 -10.43
CA ILE A 136 6.55 -1.64 -11.58
C ILE A 136 5.57 -2.60 -12.26
N ALA A 137 4.86 -3.43 -11.50
CA ALA A 137 3.93 -4.41 -12.07
C ALA A 137 2.78 -3.73 -12.84
N TRP A 138 2.15 -2.71 -12.26
CA TRP A 138 1.05 -1.96 -12.89
C TRP A 138 1.56 -1.10 -14.05
N GLY A 139 2.69 -0.40 -13.87
CA GLY A 139 3.29 0.42 -14.92
C GLY A 139 3.75 -0.40 -16.12
N ALA A 140 4.35 -1.57 -15.89
CA ALA A 140 4.74 -2.49 -16.96
C ALA A 140 3.53 -3.03 -17.71
N ALA A 141 2.45 -3.38 -17.00
CA ALA A 141 1.19 -3.77 -17.62
C ALA A 141 0.66 -2.63 -18.49
N TRP A 142 0.47 -1.44 -17.92
CA TRP A 142 -0.03 -0.27 -18.65
C TRP A 142 0.82 0.07 -19.89
N TRP A 143 2.14 0.08 -19.77
CA TRP A 143 3.06 0.36 -20.87
C TRP A 143 3.00 -0.69 -21.99
N SER A 144 2.92 -1.98 -21.63
CA SER A 144 2.77 -3.05 -22.63
C SER A 144 1.50 -2.87 -23.46
N GLU A 145 0.46 -2.33 -22.83
CA GLU A 145 -0.85 -2.13 -23.42
C GLU A 145 -0.95 -0.86 -24.28
N GLY A 146 -0.29 0.23 -23.89
CA GLY A 146 -0.19 1.43 -24.74
C GLY A 146 0.53 1.16 -26.06
N ARG A 147 1.58 0.33 -26.05
CA ARG A 147 2.30 -0.07 -27.27
C ARG A 147 1.49 -1.00 -28.19
N ALA A 148 0.58 -1.78 -27.62
CA ALA A 148 -0.30 -2.65 -28.39
C ALA A 148 -1.46 -1.87 -29.04
N ALA A 149 -1.86 -0.72 -28.48
CA ALA A 149 -2.95 0.10 -29.03
C ALA A 149 -2.51 1.04 -30.17
N GLY A 150 -1.22 1.35 -30.27
CA GLY A 150 -0.64 2.16 -31.35
C GLY A 150 -0.18 1.36 -32.58
N LYS A 151 -0.43 0.05 -32.61
CA LYS A 151 -0.26 -0.83 -33.79
C LYS A 151 -1.63 -1.25 -34.29
#